data_AF-A0A2Z5R083-F1
#
_entry.id   AF-A0A2Z5R083-F1
#
_cell.length_a   1.000
_cell.length_b   1.000
_cell.length_c   1.000
_cell.angle_alpha   90.00
_cell.angle_beta   90.00
_cell.angle_gamma   90.00
#
_symmetry.space_group_name_H-M   'P 1'
#
loop_
_entity.id
_entity.type
_entity.pdbx_description
1 polymer ?
#
loop_
_entity_poly.entity_id
_entity_poly.type
_entity_poly.pdbx_seq_one_letter_code
_entity_poly.pdbx_strand_id
1 'polypeptide(L)'
;MTIRVLLNGSIYTPADPYATAILTEHGTVRWAGSDAGARSITDNTMETIDLNGRLVTPTFTRALAPVTGKTTAEILTYLTTAHHAGYHTHTLTTDPNTLQPLIEAAQQFTSTHTTADLRILLTNTPPHALTETITHTRETLNGTPLTLAGLHANTPAEAQHLADTAAQTQLTLCINAHSHLTQAAATAQTIRRTHPHLTLRLDTIKTTPEETLNDQELQALANSRISLGLQTTAENADLARHANTIGTPISIGSDPTLDAPLGWQAVKIFATAPAESPHAPPSPHSPAAPTVRSPTLTPSPVSSPPTPPPTSPSGMSPSSWYKPPTHA
;
A
#
# COMPACT_ATOMS: atom_id res chain seq x y z
N MET A 1 -33.70 -11.60 -13.52
CA MET A 1 -32.98 -11.22 -12.29
C MET A 1 -33.01 -12.41 -11.35
N THR A 2 -31.88 -12.81 -10.77
CA THR A 2 -31.70 -14.17 -10.23
C THR A 2 -31.43 -14.14 -8.72
N ILE A 3 -32.19 -14.94 -7.96
CA ILE A 3 -31.90 -15.28 -6.56
C ILE A 3 -31.05 -16.55 -6.58
N ARG A 4 -29.92 -16.55 -5.86
CA ARG A 4 -29.02 -17.70 -5.77
C ARG A 4 -28.84 -18.13 -4.33
N VAL A 5 -28.92 -19.44 -4.11
CA VAL A 5 -28.60 -20.08 -2.83
C VAL A 5 -27.39 -20.95 -3.03
N LEU A 6 -26.26 -20.57 -2.44
CA LEU A 6 -25.04 -21.33 -2.47
C LEU A 6 -25.01 -22.18 -1.20
N LEU A 7 -24.96 -23.51 -1.34
CA LEU A 7 -25.05 -24.49 -0.24
C LEU A 7 -23.74 -25.26 -0.09
N ASN A 8 -23.60 -25.98 1.03
CA ASN A 8 -22.52 -26.94 1.25
C ASN A 8 -21.14 -26.31 1.05
N GLY A 9 -20.96 -25.10 1.57
CA GLY A 9 -19.71 -24.36 1.54
C GLY A 9 -19.10 -24.17 2.92
N SER A 10 -17.93 -23.54 2.95
CA SER A 10 -17.41 -22.84 4.11
C SER A 10 -17.50 -21.35 3.81
N ILE A 11 -18.37 -20.61 4.49
CA ILE A 11 -18.64 -19.21 4.17
C ILE A 11 -17.94 -18.31 5.19
N TYR A 12 -16.92 -17.59 4.75
CA TYR A 12 -16.26 -16.61 5.60
C TYR A 12 -17.09 -15.33 5.67
N THR A 13 -17.78 -15.13 6.79
CA THR A 13 -18.55 -13.92 7.06
C THR A 13 -18.58 -13.59 8.55
N PRO A 14 -18.45 -12.30 8.94
CA PRO A 14 -18.59 -11.92 10.34
C PRO A 14 -20.03 -12.07 10.86
N ALA A 15 -21.02 -12.19 9.98
CA ALA A 15 -22.43 -12.30 10.36
C ALA A 15 -22.78 -13.66 11.02
N ASP A 16 -22.10 -14.73 10.60
CA ASP A 16 -22.23 -16.07 11.16
C ASP A 16 -20.94 -16.86 10.89
N PRO A 17 -20.08 -17.08 11.91
CA PRO A 17 -18.81 -17.79 11.76
C PRO A 17 -18.91 -19.25 11.31
N TYR A 18 -20.10 -19.85 11.38
CA TYR A 18 -20.34 -21.25 11.01
C TYR A 18 -21.24 -21.37 9.77
N ALA A 19 -21.44 -20.29 9.03
CA ALA A 19 -22.25 -20.31 7.82
C ALA A 19 -21.69 -21.34 6.82
N THR A 20 -22.57 -22.24 6.38
CA THR A 20 -22.31 -23.20 5.31
C THR A 20 -23.04 -22.83 4.01
N ALA A 21 -23.94 -21.85 4.08
CA ALA A 21 -24.74 -21.39 2.97
C ALA A 21 -24.88 -19.86 2.94
N ILE A 22 -25.09 -19.32 1.74
CA ILE A 22 -25.35 -17.90 1.51
C ILE A 22 -26.40 -17.71 0.42
N LEU A 23 -27.34 -16.81 0.67
CA LEU A 23 -28.38 -16.40 -0.27
C LEU A 23 -28.07 -15.00 -0.78
N THR A 24 -28.05 -14.88 -2.11
CA THR A 24 -27.92 -13.59 -2.79
C THR A 24 -29.15 -13.29 -3.61
N GLU A 25 -29.58 -12.04 -3.58
CA GLU A 25 -30.65 -11.52 -4.43
C GLU A 25 -30.14 -10.23 -5.07
N HIS A 26 -30.22 -10.13 -6.39
CA HIS A 26 -29.77 -8.96 -7.15
C HIS A 26 -28.31 -8.56 -6.82
N GLY A 27 -27.43 -9.55 -6.65
CA GLY A 27 -26.01 -9.33 -6.31
C GLY A 27 -25.77 -8.89 -4.86
N THR A 28 -26.83 -8.80 -4.04
CA THR A 28 -26.73 -8.45 -2.62
C THR A 28 -26.89 -9.69 -1.76
N VAL A 29 -26.05 -9.83 -0.73
CA VAL A 29 -26.25 -10.87 0.29
C VAL A 29 -27.49 -10.53 1.10
N ARG A 30 -28.49 -11.41 1.08
CA ARG A 30 -29.72 -11.25 1.88
C ARG A 30 -29.68 -12.06 3.16
N TRP A 31 -28.94 -13.16 3.14
CA TRP A 31 -28.88 -14.08 4.26
C TRP A 31 -27.60 -14.94 4.17
N ALA A 32 -27.04 -15.30 5.32
CA ALA A 32 -25.97 -16.28 5.46
C ALA A 32 -26.25 -17.12 6.72
N GLY A 33 -25.93 -18.41 6.67
CA GLY A 33 -26.15 -19.33 7.80
C GLY A 33 -25.98 -20.79 7.41
N SER A 34 -26.74 -21.69 8.04
CA SER A 34 -26.59 -23.14 7.84
C SER A 34 -27.31 -23.68 6.58
N ASP A 35 -26.83 -24.78 6.04
CA ASP A 35 -27.45 -25.49 4.91
C ASP A 35 -28.91 -25.86 5.19
N ALA A 36 -29.20 -26.28 6.42
CA ALA A 36 -30.57 -26.61 6.83
C ALA A 36 -31.47 -25.36 6.79
N GLY A 37 -30.97 -24.21 7.28
CA GLY A 37 -31.68 -22.94 7.20
C GLY A 37 -31.93 -22.52 5.76
N ALA A 38 -30.90 -22.56 4.92
CA ALA A 38 -31.00 -22.23 3.51
C ALA A 38 -32.00 -23.12 2.75
N ARG A 39 -31.97 -24.44 2.98
CA ARG A 39 -32.93 -25.39 2.37
C ARG A 39 -34.37 -25.14 2.82
N SER A 40 -34.59 -24.63 4.03
CA SER A 40 -35.94 -24.32 4.52
C SER A 40 -36.58 -23.09 3.85
N ILE A 41 -35.78 -22.18 3.30
CA ILE A 41 -36.23 -20.96 2.62
C ILE A 41 -36.09 -21.01 1.10
N THR A 42 -35.46 -22.06 0.56
CA THR A 42 -35.30 -22.24 -0.89
C THR A 42 -36.61 -22.71 -1.50
N ASP A 43 -37.00 -22.07 -2.61
CA ASP A 43 -38.14 -22.49 -3.44
C ASP A 43 -37.74 -22.67 -4.92
N ASN A 44 -38.70 -23.00 -5.77
CA ASN A 44 -38.50 -23.30 -7.19
C ASN A 44 -38.17 -22.06 -8.05
N THR A 45 -38.22 -20.85 -7.49
CA THR A 45 -37.83 -19.60 -8.17
C THR A 45 -36.34 -19.28 -8.00
N MET A 46 -35.65 -20.00 -7.11
CA MET A 46 -34.26 -19.76 -6.75
C MET A 46 -33.30 -20.74 -7.44
N GLU A 47 -32.14 -20.26 -7.85
CA GLU A 47 -31.05 -21.08 -8.37
C GLU A 47 -30.21 -21.61 -7.20
N THR A 48 -30.20 -22.94 -7.00
CA THR A 48 -29.36 -23.57 -5.98
C THR A 48 -28.04 -24.04 -6.58
N ILE A 49 -26.93 -23.67 -5.93
CA ILE A 49 -25.56 -24.02 -6.34
C ILE A 49 -24.90 -24.79 -5.20
N ASP A 50 -24.47 -26.02 -5.47
CA ASP A 50 -23.68 -26.81 -4.52
C ASP A 50 -22.19 -26.41 -4.61
N LEU A 51 -21.63 -25.92 -3.51
CA LEU A 51 -20.24 -25.50 -3.41
C LEU A 51 -19.27 -26.67 -3.22
N ASN A 52 -19.75 -27.89 -2.95
CA ASN A 52 -18.92 -29.08 -2.73
C ASN A 52 -17.81 -28.87 -1.69
N GLY A 53 -18.14 -28.24 -0.55
CA GLY A 53 -17.23 -27.93 0.54
C GLY A 53 -16.26 -26.77 0.27
N ARG A 54 -16.38 -26.05 -0.86
CA ARG A 54 -15.49 -24.94 -1.20
C ARG A 54 -15.66 -23.76 -0.25
N LEU A 55 -14.55 -23.03 -0.05
CA LEU A 55 -14.50 -21.78 0.69
C LEU A 55 -15.06 -20.64 -0.17
N VAL A 56 -15.95 -19.83 0.41
CA VAL A 56 -16.37 -18.54 -0.09
C VAL A 56 -15.82 -17.47 0.84
N THR A 57 -15.08 -16.53 0.28
CA THR A 57 -14.61 -15.33 1.00
C THR A 57 -15.13 -14.07 0.31
N PRO A 58 -15.19 -12.94 1.02
CA PRO A 58 -15.22 -11.64 0.35
C PRO A 58 -14.09 -11.54 -0.68
N THR A 59 -14.37 -10.81 -1.75
CA THR A 59 -13.40 -10.54 -2.81
C THR A 59 -12.31 -9.59 -2.33
N PHE A 60 -11.20 -9.51 -3.07
CA PHE A 60 -10.15 -8.55 -2.72
C PHE A 60 -10.61 -7.10 -2.94
N THR A 61 -10.17 -6.22 -2.04
CA THR A 61 -10.35 -4.77 -2.13
C THR A 61 -9.00 -4.10 -2.27
N ARG A 62 -8.83 -3.22 -3.25
CA ARG A 62 -7.59 -2.46 -3.40
C ARG A 62 -7.60 -1.31 -2.40
N ALA A 63 -6.59 -1.28 -1.53
CA ALA A 63 -6.42 -0.19 -0.58
C ALA A 63 -6.22 1.15 -1.30
N LEU A 64 -5.23 1.27 -2.20
CA LEU A 64 -5.01 2.49 -2.97
C LEU A 64 -4.30 2.21 -4.30
N ALA A 65 -4.72 2.86 -5.37
CA ALA A 65 -4.05 2.85 -6.66
C ALA A 65 -3.99 4.29 -7.21
N PRO A 66 -2.80 4.91 -7.28
CA PRO A 66 -2.66 6.26 -7.79
C PRO A 66 -2.66 6.26 -9.31
N VAL A 67 -3.73 6.83 -9.87
CA VAL A 67 -3.91 6.95 -11.31
C VAL A 67 -3.68 8.38 -11.81
N THR A 68 -3.34 9.32 -10.93
CA THR A 68 -2.98 10.69 -11.30
C THR A 68 -1.89 10.70 -12.39
N GLY A 69 -2.14 11.44 -13.47
CA GLY A 69 -1.25 11.55 -14.62
C GLY A 69 -1.24 10.33 -15.55
N LYS A 70 -2.04 9.28 -15.27
CA LYS A 70 -2.14 8.09 -16.11
C LYS A 70 -3.09 8.29 -17.27
N THR A 71 -2.77 7.64 -18.39
CA THR A 71 -3.62 7.59 -19.58
C THR A 71 -4.77 6.60 -19.41
N THR A 72 -5.83 6.74 -20.22
CA THR A 72 -6.97 5.81 -20.28
C THR A 72 -6.50 4.34 -20.43
N ALA A 73 -5.49 4.11 -21.27
CA ALA A 73 -4.95 2.76 -21.53
C ALA A 73 -4.23 2.16 -20.31
N GLU A 74 -3.42 2.96 -19.60
CA GLU A 74 -2.75 2.52 -18.37
C GLU A 74 -3.77 2.17 -17.27
N ILE A 75 -4.79 3.01 -17.09
CA ILE A 75 -5.84 2.81 -16.09
C ILE A 75 -6.65 1.54 -16.40
N LEU A 76 -7.04 1.34 -17.67
CA LEU A 76 -7.77 0.13 -18.08
C LEU A 76 -6.94 -1.13 -17.89
N THR A 77 -5.64 -1.06 -18.21
CA THR A 77 -4.70 -2.17 -18.00
C THR A 77 -4.63 -2.55 -16.52
N TYR A 78 -4.54 -1.55 -15.63
CA TYR A 78 -4.59 -1.77 -14.20
C TYR A 78 -5.90 -2.43 -13.75
N LEU A 79 -7.06 -1.87 -14.13
CA LEU A 79 -8.38 -2.40 -13.73
C LEU A 79 -8.55 -3.85 -14.17
N THR A 80 -8.19 -4.16 -15.42
CA THR A 80 -8.26 -5.50 -15.98
C THR A 80 -7.33 -6.48 -15.26
N THR A 81 -6.09 -6.07 -15.01
CA THR A 81 -5.10 -6.90 -14.30
C THR A 81 -5.55 -7.22 -12.89
N ALA A 82 -6.03 -6.20 -12.17
CA ALA A 82 -6.49 -6.37 -10.81
C ALA A 82 -7.80 -7.18 -10.73
N HIS A 83 -8.70 -7.01 -11.69
CA HIS A 83 -9.90 -7.85 -11.79
C HIS A 83 -9.55 -9.33 -11.94
N HIS A 84 -8.64 -9.67 -12.85
CA HIS A 84 -8.16 -11.04 -13.01
C HIS A 84 -7.49 -11.61 -11.75
N ALA A 85 -6.92 -10.75 -10.90
CA ALA A 85 -6.38 -11.11 -9.60
C ALA A 85 -7.45 -11.26 -8.49
N GLY A 86 -8.73 -11.10 -8.82
CA GLY A 86 -9.88 -11.27 -7.91
C GLY A 86 -10.32 -9.99 -7.18
N TYR A 87 -9.94 -8.81 -7.68
CA TYR A 87 -10.37 -7.54 -7.13
C TYR A 87 -11.70 -7.09 -7.75
N HIS A 88 -12.58 -6.60 -6.89
CA HIS A 88 -13.85 -5.99 -7.30
C HIS A 88 -14.00 -4.56 -6.79
N THR A 89 -13.41 -4.22 -5.64
CA THR A 89 -13.39 -2.85 -5.13
C THR A 89 -12.04 -2.21 -5.37
N HIS A 90 -12.04 -1.01 -5.95
CA HIS A 90 -10.84 -0.22 -6.23
C HIS A 90 -10.95 1.16 -5.62
N THR A 91 -9.99 1.53 -4.78
CA THR A 91 -9.83 2.93 -4.34
C THR A 91 -8.71 3.57 -5.14
N LEU A 92 -9.03 4.60 -5.92
CA LEU A 92 -8.15 5.24 -6.89
C LEU A 92 -7.86 6.68 -6.45
N THR A 93 -6.61 7.14 -6.45
CA THR A 93 -6.34 8.58 -6.31
C THR A 93 -6.24 9.22 -7.68
N THR A 94 -6.96 10.31 -7.88
CA THR A 94 -6.97 11.06 -9.15
C THR A 94 -6.99 12.57 -8.86
N ASP A 95 -6.55 13.36 -9.82
CA ASP A 95 -6.68 14.81 -9.81
C ASP A 95 -7.72 15.26 -10.86
N PRO A 96 -8.16 16.53 -10.83
CA PRO A 96 -9.10 17.04 -11.83
C PRO A 96 -8.64 16.86 -13.28
N ASN A 97 -7.34 16.88 -13.54
CA ASN A 97 -6.77 16.74 -14.89
C ASN A 97 -6.86 15.29 -15.42
N THR A 98 -6.86 14.30 -14.54
CA THR A 98 -6.90 12.87 -14.88
C THR A 98 -8.31 12.27 -14.78
N LEU A 99 -9.30 13.08 -14.39
CA LEU A 99 -10.68 12.62 -14.19
C LEU A 99 -11.30 12.06 -15.48
N GLN A 100 -11.11 12.74 -16.61
CA GLN A 100 -11.69 12.30 -17.89
C GLN A 100 -11.09 10.97 -18.41
N PRO A 101 -9.75 10.79 -18.47
CA PRO A 101 -9.15 9.49 -18.78
C PRO A 101 -9.64 8.35 -17.87
N LEU A 102 -9.85 8.64 -16.58
CA LEU A 102 -10.36 7.66 -15.62
C LEU A 102 -11.83 7.27 -15.91
N ILE A 103 -12.69 8.23 -16.26
CA ILE A 103 -14.09 7.96 -16.62
C ILE A 103 -14.16 7.04 -17.85
N GLU A 104 -13.39 7.34 -18.89
CA GLU A 104 -13.33 6.54 -20.12
C GLU A 104 -12.89 5.09 -19.83
N ALA A 105 -11.82 4.93 -19.04
CA ALA A 105 -11.30 3.62 -18.67
C ALA A 105 -12.32 2.83 -17.83
N ALA A 106 -13.00 3.49 -16.89
CA ALA A 106 -13.99 2.87 -16.03
C ALA A 106 -15.25 2.43 -16.79
N GLN A 107 -15.72 3.23 -17.75
CA GLN A 107 -16.84 2.86 -18.63
C GLN A 107 -16.47 1.68 -19.53
N GLN A 108 -15.27 1.70 -20.13
CA GLN A 108 -14.80 0.58 -20.93
C GLN A 108 -14.67 -0.70 -20.10
N PHE A 109 -14.11 -0.60 -18.89
CA PHE A 109 -13.96 -1.73 -17.99
C PHE A 109 -15.31 -2.34 -17.58
N THR A 110 -16.27 -1.50 -17.19
CA THR A 110 -17.60 -1.95 -16.72
C THR A 110 -18.52 -2.42 -17.83
N SER A 111 -18.25 -2.06 -19.09
CA SER A 111 -18.94 -2.65 -20.26
C SER A 111 -18.71 -4.16 -20.40
N THR A 112 -17.62 -4.67 -19.82
CA THR A 112 -17.23 -6.09 -19.84
C THR A 112 -17.25 -6.75 -18.46
N HIS A 113 -17.28 -5.96 -17.37
CA HIS A 113 -17.21 -6.42 -15.97
C HIS A 113 -18.22 -5.68 -15.09
N THR A 114 -19.44 -6.21 -14.97
CA THR A 114 -20.62 -5.48 -14.44
C THR A 114 -20.70 -5.31 -12.92
N THR A 115 -19.69 -5.75 -12.14
CA THR A 115 -19.76 -5.80 -10.66
C THR A 115 -18.62 -5.08 -9.95
N ALA A 116 -17.98 -4.11 -10.60
CA ALA A 116 -16.88 -3.37 -9.99
C ALA A 116 -17.35 -2.16 -9.17
N ASP A 117 -16.77 -1.98 -7.99
CA ASP A 117 -16.96 -0.84 -7.11
C ASP A 117 -15.72 0.08 -7.22
N LEU A 118 -15.85 1.14 -8.03
CA LEU A 118 -14.76 2.05 -8.36
C LEU A 118 -14.91 3.36 -7.58
N ARG A 119 -14.03 3.57 -6.61
CA ARG A 119 -14.05 4.69 -5.68
C ARG A 119 -12.88 5.61 -5.96
N ILE A 120 -13.13 6.92 -6.00
CA ILE A 120 -12.07 7.91 -6.20
C ILE A 120 -11.81 8.71 -4.93
N LEU A 121 -10.53 9.01 -4.70
CA LEU A 121 -10.07 10.03 -3.77
C LEU A 121 -9.47 11.18 -4.57
N LEU A 122 -10.00 12.38 -4.43
CA LEU A 122 -9.46 13.55 -5.10
C LEU A 122 -8.17 14.01 -4.41
N THR A 123 -7.12 14.21 -5.19
CA THR A 123 -5.86 14.84 -4.76
C THR A 123 -5.61 16.14 -5.53
N ASN A 124 -4.57 16.87 -5.14
CA ASN A 124 -4.10 18.11 -5.79
C ASN A 124 -5.20 19.15 -5.97
N THR A 125 -6.15 19.21 -5.05
CA THR A 125 -7.28 20.15 -5.13
C THR A 125 -6.95 21.41 -4.33
N PRO A 126 -6.88 22.59 -4.97
CA PRO A 126 -6.55 23.83 -4.27
C PRO A 126 -7.57 24.13 -3.17
N PRO A 127 -7.14 24.48 -1.93
CA PRO A 127 -8.07 24.69 -0.81
C PRO A 127 -9.16 25.73 -1.07
N HIS A 128 -8.84 26.79 -1.80
CA HIS A 128 -9.76 27.89 -2.10
C HIS A 128 -10.88 27.52 -3.09
N ALA A 129 -10.72 26.44 -3.85
CA ALA A 129 -11.67 25.97 -4.85
C ALA A 129 -12.27 24.60 -4.50
N LEU A 130 -12.02 24.10 -3.28
CA LEU A 130 -12.30 22.71 -2.91
C LEU A 130 -13.80 22.35 -2.99
N THR A 131 -14.68 23.17 -2.43
CA THR A 131 -16.13 22.92 -2.47
C THR A 131 -16.69 22.91 -3.89
N GLU A 132 -16.24 23.86 -4.73
CA GLU A 132 -16.62 23.92 -6.14
C GLU A 132 -16.09 22.71 -6.91
N THR A 133 -14.82 22.34 -6.68
CA THR A 133 -14.21 21.16 -7.30
C THR A 133 -14.94 19.87 -6.93
N ILE A 134 -15.32 19.70 -5.66
CA ILE A 134 -16.10 18.54 -5.21
C ILE A 134 -17.47 18.51 -5.89
N THR A 135 -18.15 19.66 -5.97
CA THR A 135 -19.47 19.78 -6.60
C THR A 135 -19.38 19.42 -8.08
N HIS A 136 -18.46 20.04 -8.81
CA HIS A 136 -18.22 19.78 -10.22
C HIS A 136 -17.82 18.31 -10.48
N THR A 137 -17.00 17.72 -9.60
CA THR A 137 -16.63 16.31 -9.70
C THR A 137 -17.86 15.42 -9.54
N ARG A 138 -18.71 15.66 -8.55
CA ARG A 138 -19.94 14.87 -8.35
C ARG A 138 -20.87 14.94 -9.55
N GLU A 139 -21.04 16.13 -10.13
CA GLU A 139 -21.81 16.33 -11.35
C GLU A 139 -21.20 15.56 -12.54
N THR A 140 -19.89 15.65 -12.71
CA THR A 140 -19.14 14.95 -13.77
C THR A 140 -19.23 13.42 -13.63
N LEU A 141 -19.24 12.91 -12.40
CA LEU A 141 -19.36 11.48 -12.14
C LEU A 141 -20.79 10.93 -12.27
N ASN A 142 -21.80 11.81 -12.39
CA ASN A 142 -23.18 11.36 -12.47
C ASN A 142 -23.43 10.50 -13.72
N GLY A 143 -23.98 9.30 -13.54
CA GLY A 143 -24.17 8.32 -14.62
C GLY A 143 -22.91 7.54 -15.02
N THR A 144 -21.78 7.75 -14.34
CA THR A 144 -20.55 6.97 -14.52
C THR A 144 -20.50 5.83 -13.48
N PRO A 145 -19.65 4.80 -13.68
CA PRO A 145 -19.44 3.74 -12.68
C PRO A 145 -18.56 4.16 -11.49
N LEU A 146 -18.14 5.43 -11.40
CA LEU A 146 -17.22 5.93 -10.39
C LEU A 146 -17.98 6.65 -9.26
N THR A 147 -17.50 6.50 -8.02
CA THR A 147 -18.03 7.21 -6.85
C THR A 147 -16.95 8.05 -6.20
N LEU A 148 -17.24 9.33 -5.93
CA LEU A 148 -16.38 10.18 -5.10
C LEU A 148 -16.47 9.74 -3.63
N ALA A 149 -15.42 9.11 -3.12
CA ALA A 149 -15.39 8.53 -1.78
C ALA A 149 -14.58 9.35 -0.77
N GLY A 150 -13.66 10.19 -1.24
CA GLY A 150 -12.80 10.93 -0.32
C GLY A 150 -11.91 12.00 -0.94
N LEU A 151 -11.13 12.61 -0.07
CA LEU A 151 -10.01 13.50 -0.39
C LEU A 151 -8.71 12.82 0.07
N HIS A 152 -7.65 12.98 -0.71
CA HIS A 152 -6.33 12.46 -0.39
C HIS A 152 -5.34 13.62 -0.28
N ALA A 153 -4.97 13.97 0.95
CA ALA A 153 -3.97 14.99 1.22
C ALA A 153 -2.57 14.45 0.91
N ASN A 154 -1.77 15.22 0.18
CA ASN A 154 -0.39 14.87 -0.13
C ASN A 154 0.54 15.10 1.07
N THR A 155 0.13 15.94 2.03
CA THR A 155 0.91 16.24 3.24
C THR A 155 0.02 16.29 4.48
N PRO A 156 0.59 16.09 5.69
CA PRO A 156 -0.15 16.30 6.93
C PRO A 156 -0.70 17.73 7.08
N ALA A 157 0.06 18.74 6.64
CA ALA A 157 -0.39 20.14 6.68
C ALA A 157 -1.62 20.37 5.79
N GLU A 158 -1.62 19.82 4.58
CA GLU A 158 -2.78 19.87 3.68
C GLU A 158 -3.99 19.17 4.31
N ALA A 159 -3.81 18.01 4.96
CA ALA A 159 -4.90 17.28 5.62
C ALA A 159 -5.64 18.15 6.65
N GLN A 160 -4.92 18.97 7.41
CA GLN A 160 -5.52 19.89 8.37
C GLN A 160 -6.44 20.92 7.69
N HIS A 161 -6.08 21.38 6.49
CA HIS A 161 -6.89 22.30 5.69
C HIS A 161 -8.10 21.62 5.02
N LEU A 162 -8.00 20.32 4.73
CA LEU A 162 -9.09 19.57 4.10
C LEU A 162 -10.14 19.04 5.09
N ALA A 163 -9.82 18.98 6.40
CA ALA A 163 -10.64 18.32 7.41
C ALA A 163 -12.09 18.84 7.51
N ASP A 164 -12.26 20.16 7.59
CA ASP A 164 -13.58 20.79 7.72
C ASP A 164 -14.47 20.43 6.52
N THR A 165 -13.93 20.59 5.31
CA THR A 165 -14.65 20.29 4.06
C THR A 165 -14.92 18.80 3.92
N ALA A 166 -13.97 17.94 4.24
CA ALA A 166 -14.18 16.49 4.23
C ALA A 166 -15.33 16.08 5.16
N ALA A 167 -15.36 16.65 6.38
CA ALA A 167 -16.42 16.38 7.34
C ALA A 167 -17.79 16.90 6.86
N GLN A 168 -17.86 18.14 6.37
CA GLN A 168 -19.10 18.74 5.86
C GLN A 168 -19.66 18.00 4.65
N THR A 169 -18.78 17.46 3.80
CA THR A 169 -19.16 16.74 2.58
C THR A 169 -19.29 15.23 2.77
N GLN A 170 -19.08 14.73 4.00
CA GLN A 170 -19.10 13.32 4.38
C GLN A 170 -18.12 12.46 3.56
N LEU A 171 -16.99 13.04 3.18
CA LEU A 171 -15.92 12.38 2.45
C LEU A 171 -14.88 11.81 3.41
N THR A 172 -14.30 10.66 3.07
CA THR A 172 -13.15 10.14 3.81
C THR A 172 -11.95 11.07 3.59
N LEU A 173 -11.19 11.36 4.63
CA LEU A 173 -9.92 12.07 4.52
C LEU A 173 -8.77 11.07 4.67
N CYS A 174 -8.05 10.86 3.57
CA CYS A 174 -6.81 10.09 3.55
C CYS A 174 -5.60 11.03 3.61
N ILE A 175 -4.57 10.65 4.35
CA ILE A 175 -3.32 11.39 4.47
C ILE A 175 -2.20 10.54 3.88
N ASN A 176 -1.50 11.07 2.87
CA ASN A 176 -0.26 10.49 2.42
C ASN A 176 0.77 10.55 3.56
N ALA A 177 1.15 9.38 4.03
CA ALA A 177 2.02 9.15 5.16
C ALA A 177 3.38 8.56 4.72
N HIS A 178 3.68 8.54 3.42
CA HIS A 178 4.86 7.86 2.89
C HIS A 178 6.18 8.33 3.50
N SER A 179 6.38 9.65 3.59
CA SER A 179 7.66 10.22 4.05
C SER A 179 7.64 10.64 5.52
N HIS A 180 6.46 10.67 6.14
CA HIS A 180 6.24 11.27 7.47
C HIS A 180 5.07 10.57 8.20
N LEU A 181 5.14 9.25 8.35
CA LEU A 181 4.12 8.42 8.98
C LEU A 181 3.81 8.85 10.42
N THR A 182 4.83 9.12 11.25
CA THR A 182 4.62 9.52 12.64
C THR A 182 3.95 10.89 12.73
N GLN A 183 4.38 11.84 11.89
CA GLN A 183 3.75 13.16 11.79
C GLN A 183 2.31 13.07 11.27
N ALA A 184 2.06 12.23 10.27
CA ALA A 184 0.73 12.00 9.73
C ALA A 184 -0.21 11.39 10.77
N ALA A 185 0.28 10.44 11.58
CA ALA A 185 -0.46 9.86 12.69
C ALA A 185 -0.82 10.90 13.76
N ALA A 186 0.15 11.72 14.19
CA ALA A 186 -0.10 12.80 15.15
C ALA A 186 -1.10 13.84 14.62
N THR A 187 -1.03 14.14 13.32
CA THR A 187 -1.96 15.05 12.65
C THR A 187 -3.36 14.47 12.59
N ALA A 188 -3.52 13.21 12.19
CA ALA A 188 -4.81 12.53 12.15
C ALA A 188 -5.46 12.43 13.54
N GLN A 189 -4.67 12.19 14.59
CA GLN A 189 -5.18 12.24 15.97
C GLN A 189 -5.67 13.65 16.34
N THR A 190 -4.97 14.69 15.89
CA THR A 190 -5.38 16.08 16.12
C THR A 190 -6.67 16.41 15.39
N ILE A 191 -6.79 16.02 14.12
CA ILE A 191 -8.03 16.15 13.35
C ILE A 191 -9.18 15.38 14.02
N ARG A 192 -8.94 14.15 14.52
CA ARG A 192 -9.98 13.37 15.22
C ARG A 192 -10.56 14.09 16.44
N ARG A 193 -9.75 14.83 17.19
CA ARG A 193 -10.23 15.58 18.38
C ARG A 193 -11.21 16.68 18.00
N THR A 194 -11.04 17.32 16.85
CA THR A 194 -11.94 18.37 16.35
C THR A 194 -13.06 17.82 15.47
N HIS A 195 -12.85 16.66 14.84
CA HIS A 195 -13.78 16.00 13.92
C HIS A 195 -14.06 14.54 14.34
N PRO A 196 -14.83 14.32 15.40
CA PRO A 196 -14.99 12.99 16.02
C PRO A 196 -15.64 11.95 15.09
N HIS A 197 -16.37 12.38 14.05
CA HIS A 197 -17.06 11.50 13.11
C HIS A 197 -16.41 11.41 11.74
N LEU A 198 -15.34 12.18 11.48
CA LEU A 198 -14.65 12.11 10.19
C LEU A 198 -13.94 10.76 10.04
N THR A 199 -14.16 10.09 8.91
CA THR A 199 -13.42 8.89 8.55
C THR A 199 -12.00 9.30 8.14
N LEU A 200 -11.01 8.77 8.85
CA LEU A 200 -9.60 9.10 8.67
C LEU A 200 -8.81 7.84 8.32
N ARG A 201 -7.92 7.99 7.35
CA ARG A 201 -6.99 6.94 6.93
C ARG A 201 -5.60 7.51 6.67
N LEU A 202 -4.58 6.76 7.04
CA LEU A 202 -3.19 7.04 6.65
C LEU A 202 -2.78 6.08 5.55
N ASP A 203 -2.10 6.56 4.53
CA ASP A 203 -1.59 5.73 3.43
C ASP A 203 -0.07 5.82 3.37
N THR A 204 0.62 4.73 3.69
CA THR A 204 2.08 4.66 3.61
C THR A 204 2.54 3.59 2.63
N ILE A 205 3.61 3.93 1.91
CA ILE A 205 4.21 3.09 0.89
C ILE A 205 5.29 2.22 1.54
N LYS A 206 6.24 2.82 2.26
CA LYS A 206 7.35 2.08 2.89
C LYS A 206 7.62 2.61 4.28
N THR A 207 7.66 1.71 5.26
CA THR A 207 8.22 1.98 6.58
C THR A 207 9.73 1.77 6.58
N THR A 208 10.43 2.53 7.42
CA THR A 208 11.83 2.28 7.78
C THR A 208 11.92 2.11 9.30
N PRO A 209 13.04 1.61 9.85
CA PRO A 209 13.22 1.59 11.30
C PRO A 209 13.12 2.97 11.95
N GLU A 210 13.43 4.03 11.20
CA GLU A 210 13.36 5.43 11.64
C GLU A 210 11.95 6.03 11.45
N GLU A 211 11.19 5.53 10.49
CA GLU A 211 9.85 6.01 10.11
C GLU A 211 8.86 4.83 10.11
N THR A 212 8.45 4.44 11.32
CA THR A 212 7.43 3.42 11.61
C THR A 212 6.64 3.82 12.86
N LEU A 213 5.53 3.13 13.13
CA LEU A 213 4.73 3.35 14.33
C LEU A 213 5.03 2.28 15.38
N ASN A 214 5.25 2.71 16.62
CA ASN A 214 5.35 1.80 17.76
C ASN A 214 3.96 1.36 18.26
N ASP A 215 3.94 0.40 19.19
CA ASP A 215 2.69 -0.17 19.72
C ASP A 215 1.79 0.87 20.40
N GLN A 216 2.36 1.88 21.07
CA GLN A 216 1.59 2.95 21.70
C GLN A 216 0.90 3.83 20.65
N GLU A 217 1.60 4.14 19.56
CA GLU A 217 1.05 4.93 18.45
C GLU A 217 -0.03 4.15 17.70
N LEU A 218 0.20 2.86 17.43
CA LEU A 218 -0.81 1.96 16.85
C LEU A 218 -2.05 1.86 17.75
N GLN A 219 -1.87 1.67 19.06
CA GLN A 219 -2.99 1.65 19.99
C GLN A 219 -3.79 2.97 19.97
N ALA A 220 -3.10 4.10 19.83
CA ALA A 220 -3.76 5.40 19.71
C ALA A 220 -4.55 5.54 18.39
N LEU A 221 -4.05 4.98 17.29
CA LEU A 221 -4.82 4.89 16.03
C LEU A 221 -6.05 4.00 16.17
N ALA A 222 -5.92 2.82 16.77
CA ALA A 222 -7.04 1.90 17.04
C ALA A 222 -8.14 2.56 17.87
N ASN A 223 -7.76 3.18 19.00
CA ASN A 223 -8.69 3.90 19.88
C ASN A 223 -9.38 5.06 19.16
N SER A 224 -8.69 5.70 18.21
CA SER A 224 -9.19 6.80 17.40
C SER A 224 -9.92 6.33 16.13
N ARG A 225 -10.07 5.02 15.91
CA ARG A 225 -10.65 4.43 14.69
C ARG A 225 -10.04 5.01 13.41
N ILE A 226 -8.72 5.16 13.39
CA ILE A 226 -7.96 5.60 12.22
C ILE A 226 -7.36 4.35 11.57
N SER A 227 -7.60 4.15 10.28
CA SER A 227 -7.10 2.99 9.54
C SER A 227 -5.78 3.25 8.84
N LEU A 228 -4.98 2.19 8.62
CA LEU A 228 -3.73 2.24 7.87
C LEU A 228 -3.87 1.52 6.52
N GLY A 229 -3.55 2.20 5.43
CA GLY A 229 -3.31 1.61 4.12
C GLY A 229 -1.82 1.38 3.90
N LEU A 230 -1.44 0.15 3.60
CA LEU A 230 -0.04 -0.28 3.48
C LEU A 230 0.25 -0.82 2.08
N GLN A 231 1.43 -0.50 1.54
CA GLN A 231 1.98 -1.24 0.40
C GLN A 231 2.30 -2.67 0.82
N THR A 232 2.11 -3.59 -0.11
CA THR A 232 2.43 -4.99 0.12
C THR A 232 3.92 -5.26 -0.09
N THR A 233 4.72 -4.97 0.94
CA THR A 233 6.17 -5.19 0.96
C THR A 233 6.58 -6.02 2.18
N ALA A 234 7.76 -6.62 2.16
CA ALA A 234 8.26 -7.34 3.33
C ALA A 234 8.49 -6.37 4.51
N GLU A 235 8.94 -5.15 4.22
CA GLU A 235 9.21 -4.11 5.20
C GLU A 235 7.96 -3.67 5.98
N ASN A 236 6.79 -3.64 5.32
CA ASN A 236 5.53 -3.28 5.98
C ASN A 236 4.89 -4.46 6.73
N ALA A 237 5.41 -5.69 6.59
CA ALA A 237 4.77 -6.88 7.16
C ALA A 237 4.78 -6.87 8.69
N ASP A 238 5.86 -6.36 9.30
CA ASP A 238 5.97 -6.26 10.75
C ASP A 238 5.02 -5.22 11.33
N LEU A 239 4.96 -4.03 10.71
CA LEU A 239 3.97 -3.01 11.06
C LEU A 239 2.53 -3.56 10.91
N ALA A 240 2.24 -4.26 9.81
CA ALA A 240 0.94 -4.87 9.58
C ALA A 240 0.59 -5.90 10.66
N ARG A 241 1.55 -6.73 11.08
CA ARG A 241 1.35 -7.73 12.13
C ARG A 241 1.09 -7.09 13.49
N HIS A 242 1.86 -6.08 13.87
CA HIS A 242 1.67 -5.35 15.14
C HIS A 242 0.33 -4.61 15.13
N ALA A 243 0.03 -3.90 14.03
CA ALA A 243 -1.25 -3.21 13.85
C ALA A 243 -2.44 -4.17 14.00
N ASN A 244 -2.39 -5.33 13.32
CA ASN A 244 -3.44 -6.35 13.43
C ASN A 244 -3.54 -6.95 14.84
N THR A 245 -2.42 -7.19 15.52
CA THR A 245 -2.39 -7.71 16.90
C THR A 245 -3.03 -6.73 17.88
N ILE A 246 -2.79 -5.44 17.71
CA ILE A 246 -3.34 -4.36 18.53
C ILE A 246 -4.82 -4.08 18.18
N GLY A 247 -5.27 -4.47 17.00
CA GLY A 247 -6.62 -4.18 16.49
C GLY A 247 -6.73 -2.84 15.74
N THR A 248 -5.60 -2.28 15.27
CA THR A 248 -5.60 -1.15 14.34
C THR A 248 -6.07 -1.64 12.96
N PRO A 249 -7.13 -1.06 12.37
CA PRO A 249 -7.63 -1.50 11.07
C PRO A 249 -6.58 -1.29 9.97
N ILE A 250 -6.28 -2.33 9.20
CA ILE A 250 -5.35 -2.27 8.08
C ILE A 250 -6.03 -2.59 6.75
N SER A 251 -5.56 -1.96 5.68
CA SER A 251 -5.90 -2.26 4.28
C SER A 251 -4.61 -2.45 3.49
N ILE A 252 -4.56 -3.48 2.64
CA ILE A 252 -3.33 -3.93 1.98
C ILE A 252 -3.42 -3.65 0.48
N GLY A 253 -2.29 -3.26 -0.11
CA GLY A 253 -2.18 -2.99 -1.54
C GLY A 253 -2.36 -1.52 -1.86
N SER A 254 -1.81 -0.62 -1.04
CA SER A 254 -1.57 0.78 -1.43
C SER A 254 -0.23 0.83 -2.16
N ASP A 255 -0.17 1.09 -3.47
CA ASP A 255 1.12 1.06 -4.19
C ASP A 255 1.24 2.22 -5.19
N PRO A 256 2.39 2.92 -5.26
CA PRO A 256 2.59 4.09 -6.10
C PRO A 256 2.76 3.81 -7.60
N THR A 257 3.14 2.59 -8.00
CA THR A 257 3.50 2.26 -9.39
C THR A 257 2.43 1.48 -10.14
N LEU A 258 1.37 1.02 -9.46
CA LEU A 258 0.34 0.10 -9.98
C LEU A 258 0.83 -1.33 -10.27
N ASP A 259 2.13 -1.61 -10.08
CA ASP A 259 2.75 -2.90 -10.41
C ASP A 259 2.94 -3.82 -9.18
N ALA A 260 2.44 -3.41 -8.02
CA ALA A 260 2.50 -4.22 -6.79
C ALA A 260 1.96 -5.64 -6.99
N PRO A 261 2.49 -6.62 -6.24
CA PRO A 261 1.84 -7.91 -6.09
C PRO A 261 0.37 -7.77 -5.66
N LEU A 262 -0.50 -8.58 -6.26
CA LEU A 262 -1.95 -8.54 -6.06
C LEU A 262 -2.47 -9.86 -5.48
N GLY A 263 -3.64 -9.77 -4.84
CA GLY A 263 -4.44 -10.91 -4.42
C GLY A 263 -3.67 -11.82 -3.47
N TRP A 264 -3.64 -13.12 -3.75
CA TRP A 264 -2.94 -14.07 -2.89
C TRP A 264 -1.43 -13.88 -2.83
N GLN A 265 -0.79 -13.28 -3.83
CA GLN A 265 0.63 -12.94 -3.72
C GLN A 265 0.86 -11.86 -2.66
N ALA A 266 -0.03 -10.86 -2.62
CA ALA A 266 0.00 -9.82 -1.61
C ALA A 266 -0.15 -10.41 -0.20
N VAL A 267 -1.15 -11.28 -0.01
CA VAL A 267 -1.38 -11.96 1.28
C VAL A 267 -0.16 -12.79 1.69
N LYS A 268 0.45 -13.53 0.76
CA LYS A 268 1.64 -14.35 1.05
C LYS A 268 2.79 -13.52 1.58
N ILE A 269 3.09 -12.37 0.97
CA ILE A 269 4.19 -11.49 1.40
C ILE A 269 4.08 -11.14 2.89
N PHE A 270 2.89 -10.73 3.36
CA PHE A 270 2.70 -10.43 4.77
C PHE A 270 2.66 -11.67 5.67
N ALA A 271 2.10 -12.77 5.20
CA ALA A 271 2.01 -14.00 5.98
C ALA A 271 3.35 -14.70 6.19
N THR A 272 4.29 -14.57 5.24
CA THR A 272 5.57 -15.29 5.25
C THR A 272 6.78 -14.43 5.58
N ALA A 273 6.63 -13.10 5.66
CA ALA A 273 7.73 -12.23 6.04
C ALA A 273 8.22 -12.61 7.46
N PRO A 274 9.54 -12.80 7.65
CA PRO A 274 10.10 -13.08 8.97
C PRO A 274 9.80 -11.89 9.89
N ALA A 275 9.43 -12.18 11.14
CA ALA A 275 9.35 -11.13 12.15
C ALA A 275 10.77 -10.61 12.44
N GLU A 276 11.02 -9.31 12.32
CA GLU A 276 12.23 -8.73 12.88
C GLU A 276 12.20 -8.95 14.40
N SER A 277 13.15 -9.75 14.87
CA SER A 277 13.29 -10.04 16.29
C SER A 277 13.87 -8.79 16.97
N PRO A 278 13.23 -8.21 18.01
CA PRO A 278 13.73 -7.02 18.70
C PRO A 278 15.08 -7.22 19.41
N HIS A 279 15.65 -8.44 19.37
CA HIS A 279 16.92 -8.81 20.00
C HIS A 279 17.90 -9.56 19.09
N ALA A 280 17.76 -9.53 17.76
CA ALA A 280 18.81 -10.07 16.91
C ALA A 280 20.02 -9.10 16.89
N PRO A 281 21.21 -9.48 17.42
CA PRO A 281 22.41 -8.69 17.17
C PRO A 281 22.68 -8.68 15.66
N PRO A 282 23.30 -7.62 15.10
CA PRO A 282 23.65 -7.60 13.69
C PRO A 282 24.52 -8.82 13.38
N SER A 283 24.04 -9.69 12.49
CA SER A 283 24.80 -10.84 12.01
C SER A 283 26.12 -10.34 11.39
N PRO A 284 27.29 -10.85 11.80
CA PRO A 284 28.58 -10.36 11.29
C PRO A 284 28.91 -10.79 9.86
N HIS A 285 27.99 -11.41 9.11
CA HIS A 285 28.23 -11.87 7.76
C HIS A 285 27.03 -11.68 6.85
N SER A 286 26.96 -10.51 6.21
CA SER A 286 26.46 -10.40 4.84
C SER A 286 27.64 -9.96 3.97
N PRO A 287 28.07 -10.75 2.96
CA PRO A 287 29.06 -10.28 2.01
C PRO A 287 28.45 -9.13 1.22
N ALA A 288 29.14 -8.00 1.18
CA ALA A 288 28.77 -6.88 0.32
C ALA A 288 28.56 -7.38 -1.11
N ALA A 289 27.45 -6.98 -1.73
CA ALA A 289 27.19 -7.21 -3.15
C ALA A 289 28.41 -6.74 -3.96
N PRO A 290 28.88 -7.51 -4.96
CA PRO A 290 30.07 -7.14 -5.71
C PRO A 290 29.78 -5.86 -6.50
N THR A 291 30.55 -4.82 -6.22
CA THR A 291 30.55 -3.58 -6.99
C THR A 291 31.07 -3.92 -8.39
N VAL A 292 30.21 -3.86 -9.41
CA VAL A 292 30.61 -3.97 -10.82
C VAL A 292 31.46 -2.76 -11.16
N ARG A 293 32.79 -2.90 -11.08
CA ARG A 293 33.75 -1.95 -11.66
C ARG A 293 34.04 -2.37 -13.10
N SER A 294 33.75 -1.49 -14.04
CA SER A 294 34.16 -1.60 -15.44
C SER A 294 35.69 -1.73 -15.55
N PRO A 295 36.23 -2.57 -16.46
CA PRO A 295 37.65 -2.83 -16.53
C PRO A 295 38.36 -1.69 -17.27
N THR A 296 39.25 -0.98 -16.57
CA THR A 296 40.27 -0.14 -17.20
C THR A 296 41.57 -0.94 -17.23
N LEU A 297 42.00 -1.30 -18.44
CA LEU A 297 43.29 -1.95 -18.72
C LEU A 297 44.44 -0.97 -18.48
N THR A 298 45.44 -1.36 -17.68
CA THR A 298 46.86 -0.93 -17.82
C THR A 298 47.76 -1.70 -16.83
N PRO A 299 49.08 -1.82 -17.12
CA PRO A 299 49.79 -3.10 -17.06
C PRO A 299 50.61 -3.36 -15.79
N SER A 300 50.91 -4.65 -15.57
CA SER A 300 51.72 -5.22 -14.48
C SER A 300 53.15 -4.65 -14.39
N PRO A 301 53.72 -4.52 -13.18
CA PRO A 301 55.15 -4.43 -12.99
C PRO A 301 55.78 -5.78 -12.62
N VAL A 302 57.01 -5.92 -13.14
CA VAL A 302 57.90 -7.07 -13.19
C VAL A 302 58.50 -7.41 -11.82
N SER A 303 58.61 -8.71 -11.51
CA SER A 303 59.37 -9.24 -10.36
C SER A 303 60.88 -9.17 -10.61
N SER A 304 61.64 -8.61 -9.67
CA SER A 304 63.10 -8.55 -9.73
C SER A 304 63.78 -9.84 -9.21
N PRO A 305 64.90 -10.28 -9.82
CA PRO A 305 65.67 -11.48 -9.44
C PRO A 305 66.70 -11.24 -8.31
N PRO A 306 67.32 -12.30 -7.74
CA PRO A 306 68.13 -12.22 -6.52
C PRO A 306 69.58 -11.74 -6.74
N THR A 307 70.18 -11.23 -5.65
CA THR A 307 71.48 -10.53 -5.53
C THR A 307 72.72 -11.43 -5.73
N PRO A 308 73.81 -10.94 -6.37
CA PRO A 308 75.12 -11.61 -6.41
C PRO A 308 76.10 -11.14 -5.29
N PRO A 309 77.18 -11.91 -4.99
CA PRO A 309 78.14 -11.63 -3.91
C PRO A 309 79.34 -10.73 -4.35
N PRO A 310 80.23 -10.29 -3.42
CA PRO A 310 80.86 -8.97 -3.47
C PRO A 310 82.36 -8.96 -3.85
N THR A 311 82.85 -7.80 -4.32
CA THR A 311 84.26 -7.37 -4.23
C THR A 311 84.38 -5.83 -4.25
N SER A 312 85.11 -5.28 -3.29
CA SER A 312 85.48 -3.86 -3.09
C SER A 312 86.69 -3.45 -3.98
N PRO A 313 87.37 -2.28 -3.79
CA PRO A 313 86.97 -0.94 -3.30
C PRO A 313 87.38 0.17 -4.29
N SER A 314 87.02 1.45 -4.06
CA SER A 314 87.86 2.66 -4.29
C SER A 314 87.04 3.96 -4.29
N GLY A 315 87.57 5.00 -3.62
CA GLY A 315 87.45 6.38 -4.12
C GLY A 315 86.54 7.37 -3.38
N MET A 316 87.12 8.04 -2.37
CA MET A 316 87.05 9.50 -2.11
C MET A 316 85.67 10.22 -1.98
N SER A 317 85.36 10.59 -0.73
CA SER A 317 84.94 11.90 -0.15
C SER A 317 84.94 13.19 -1.01
N PRO A 318 84.46 14.35 -0.49
CA PRO A 318 83.49 14.64 0.59
C PRO A 318 82.54 15.84 0.31
N SER A 319 81.49 16.03 1.11
CA SER A 319 81.04 17.33 1.72
C SER A 319 79.66 17.13 2.37
N SER A 320 79.51 17.08 3.71
CA SER A 320 79.50 18.20 4.68
C SER A 320 78.34 19.18 4.39
N TRP A 321 77.40 19.50 5.30
CA TRP A 321 77.56 19.82 6.72
C TRP A 321 76.31 19.55 7.58
N TYR A 322 76.66 19.21 8.81
CA TYR A 322 76.00 19.20 10.11
C TYR A 322 75.05 20.39 10.44
N LYS A 323 73.80 20.07 10.84
CA LYS A 323 73.11 20.25 12.15
C LYS A 323 73.20 21.60 12.97
N PRO A 324 72.28 21.84 13.95
CA PRO A 324 71.34 22.97 14.16
C PRO A 324 71.89 23.98 15.24
N PRO A 325 71.16 24.79 16.09
CA PRO A 325 69.71 24.90 16.42
C PRO A 325 69.13 26.32 16.73
N THR A 326 67.82 26.33 17.03
CA THR A 326 67.01 27.21 17.93
C THR A 326 67.47 28.62 18.29
N HIS A 327 66.57 29.61 18.15
CA HIS A 327 65.95 30.35 19.27
C HIS A 327 64.88 31.36 18.79
N ALA A 328 63.84 31.51 19.61
CA ALA A 328 62.73 32.48 19.62
C ALA A 328 61.59 32.28 18.60
#